data_AF-A0A7K1UYE6-F1
#
_entry.id   AF-A0A7K1UYE6-F1
#
_cell.length_a   1.000
_cell.length_b   1.000
_cell.length_c   1.000
_cell.angle_alpha   90.00
_cell.angle_beta   90.00
_cell.angle_gamma   90.00
#
_symmetry.space_group_name_H-M   'P 1'
#
loop_
_entity.id
_entity.type
_entity.pdbx_description
1 polymer ?
#
loop_
_entity_poly.entity_id
_entity_poly.type
_entity_poly.pdbx_seq_one_letter_code
_entity_poly.pdbx_strand_id
1 'polypeptide(L)' 'MRTPWSPQRAAPISDSCEVVPERFTVELAHSILRIHRSCPTDQCARRKAAVFYLYDQHQHANGARQRRLR' A
#
# COMPACT_ATOMS: atom_id res chain seq x y z
N MET A 1 -36.49 -17.36 20.09
CA MET A 1 -35.90 -16.05 19.79
C MET A 1 -34.53 -16.28 19.15
N ARG A 2 -34.36 -16.05 17.85
CA ARG A 2 -33.05 -16.12 17.16
C ARG A 2 -32.53 -14.70 17.05
N THR A 3 -31.45 -14.39 17.75
CA THR A 3 -30.71 -13.15 17.58
C THR A 3 -30.26 -13.04 16.11
N PRO A 4 -30.62 -11.97 15.39
CA PRO A 4 -29.85 -11.59 14.21
C PRO A 4 -28.53 -10.99 14.71
N TRP A 5 -27.53 -10.92 13.84
CA TRP A 5 -26.23 -10.26 13.99
C TRP A 5 -25.06 -11.25 14.01
N SER A 6 -24.45 -11.39 12.84
CA SER A 6 -23.13 -10.79 12.75
C SER A 6 -23.22 -9.75 11.63
N PRO A 7 -22.84 -8.49 11.87
CA PRO A 7 -22.53 -7.61 10.75
C PRO A 7 -21.53 -8.39 9.91
N GLN A 8 -21.81 -8.61 8.63
CA GLN A 8 -20.76 -8.96 7.69
C GLN A 8 -19.68 -7.91 7.87
N ARG A 9 -18.67 -8.24 8.69
CA ARG A 9 -17.44 -7.51 8.83
C ARG A 9 -16.88 -7.63 7.44
N ALA A 10 -17.17 -6.65 6.59
CA ALA A 10 -16.65 -6.56 5.25
C ALA A 10 -15.18 -6.94 5.39
N ALA A 11 -14.80 -8.10 4.84
CA ALA A 11 -13.42 -8.53 4.87
C ALA A 11 -12.64 -7.31 4.40
N PRO A 12 -11.70 -6.80 5.20
CA PRO A 12 -11.13 -5.49 4.96
C PRO A 12 -10.70 -5.49 3.50
N ILE A 13 -11.17 -4.47 2.78
CA ILE A 13 -10.99 -4.23 1.33
C ILE A 13 -9.50 -4.39 0.91
N SER A 14 -8.61 -4.45 1.91
CA SER A 14 -7.19 -4.81 2.00
C SER A 14 -6.72 -6.16 1.44
N ASP A 15 -7.59 -7.14 1.12
CA ASP A 15 -7.12 -8.45 0.61
C ASP A 15 -7.01 -8.56 -0.92
N SER A 16 -7.75 -7.75 -1.70
CA SER A 16 -7.66 -7.84 -3.17
C SER A 16 -6.35 -7.25 -3.70
N CYS A 17 -5.59 -8.05 -4.45
CA CYS A 17 -4.35 -7.62 -5.11
C CYS A 17 -4.58 -6.64 -6.26
N GLU A 18 -5.81 -6.51 -6.74
CA GLU A 18 -6.16 -5.81 -7.99
C GLU A 18 -6.37 -4.31 -7.80
N VAL A 19 -6.92 -3.87 -6.66
CA VAL A 19 -7.36 -2.48 -6.48
C VAL A 19 -6.34 -1.70 -5.67
N VAL A 20 -5.63 -0.78 -6.32
CA VAL A 20 -4.75 0.18 -5.66
C VAL A 20 -5.60 1.28 -5.00
N PRO A 21 -5.41 1.59 -3.70
CA PRO A 21 -6.13 2.69 -3.05
C PRO A 21 -5.75 4.04 -3.66
N GLU A 22 -6.76 4.92 -3.82
CA GLU A 22 -6.60 6.25 -4.42
C GLU A 22 -5.69 7.18 -3.60
N ARG A 23 -5.73 7.05 -2.27
CA ARG A 23 -4.85 7.79 -1.34
C ARG A 23 -3.72 6.89 -0.87
N PHE A 24 -2.53 7.13 -1.39
CA PHE A 24 -1.33 6.37 -1.06
C PHE A 24 -0.44 7.15 -0.07
N THR A 25 -0.11 6.54 1.06
CA THR A 25 0.81 7.11 2.07
C THR A 25 1.97 6.16 2.33
N VAL A 26 3.04 6.67 2.95
CA VAL A 26 4.23 5.88 3.30
C VAL A 26 3.87 4.72 4.24
N GLU A 27 3.05 5.00 5.26
CA GLU A 27 2.59 3.98 6.22
C GLU A 27 1.75 2.90 5.54
N LEU A 28 0.88 3.30 4.61
CA LEU A 28 0.06 2.38 3.84
C LEU A 28 0.91 1.52 2.89
N ALA A 29 1.91 2.10 2.22
CA ALA A 29 2.84 1.38 1.38
C ALA A 29 3.58 0.29 2.19
N HIS A 30 4.11 0.63 3.36
CA HIS A 30 4.74 -0.34 4.25
C HIS A 30 3.75 -1.39 4.80
N SER A 31 2.51 -1.01 5.06
CA SER A 31 1.46 -1.97 5.45
C SER A 31 1.17 -2.96 4.32
N ILE A 32 1.02 -2.48 3.08
CA ILE A 32 0.80 -3.30 1.89
C ILE A 32 1.96 -4.29 1.70
N LEU A 33 3.21 -3.84 1.82
CA LEU A 33 4.37 -4.73 1.68
C LEU A 33 4.43 -5.82 2.76
N ARG A 34 3.94 -5.54 3.97
CA ARG A 34 3.85 -6.53 5.05
C ARG A 34 2.75 -7.57 4.80
N ILE A 35 1.59 -7.13 4.34
CA ILE A 35 0.42 -7.99 4.08
C ILE A 35 0.65 -8.83 2.81
N HIS A 36 1.07 -8.18 1.71
CA HIS A 36 1.25 -8.78 0.38
C HIS A 36 2.67 -9.30 0.14
N ARG A 37 3.40 -9.70 1.20
CA ARG A 37 4.80 -10.15 1.11
C ARG A 37 5.01 -11.38 0.22
N SER A 38 3.99 -12.23 0.13
CA SER A 38 4.00 -13.47 -0.66
C SER A 38 3.61 -13.26 -2.13
N CYS A 39 2.98 -12.13 -2.46
CA CYS A 39 2.49 -11.86 -3.81
C CYS A 39 3.64 -11.40 -4.71
N PRO A 40 3.88 -11.98 -5.89
CA PRO A 40 4.91 -11.47 -6.79
C PRO A 40 4.55 -10.04 -7.26
N THR A 41 5.55 -9.15 -7.30
CA THR A 41 5.35 -7.72 -7.60
C THR A 41 4.72 -7.51 -8.98
N ASP A 42 4.98 -8.39 -9.94
CA ASP A 42 4.43 -8.30 -11.29
C ASP A 42 2.95 -8.68 -11.39
N GLN A 43 2.42 -9.46 -10.43
CA GLN A 43 1.05 -9.96 -10.43
C GLN A 43 0.16 -9.30 -9.37
N CYS A 44 0.74 -8.45 -8.50
CA CYS A 44 0.00 -7.72 -7.47
C CYS A 44 0.16 -6.22 -7.66
N ALA A 45 -0.92 -5.58 -8.15
CA ALA A 45 -0.95 -4.14 -8.40
C ALA A 45 -0.67 -3.33 -7.13
N ARG A 46 -1.17 -3.79 -5.96
CA ARG A 46 -0.89 -3.16 -4.67
C ARG A 46 0.59 -3.22 -4.29
N ARG A 47 1.22 -4.38 -4.40
CA ARG A 47 2.64 -4.54 -4.07
C ARG A 47 3.49 -3.69 -5.02
N LYS A 48 3.18 -3.71 -6.32
CA LYS A 48 3.83 -2.86 -7.32
C LYS A 48 3.70 -1.39 -6.94
N ALA A 49 2.48 -0.90 -6.74
CA ALA A 49 2.23 0.50 -6.36
C ALA A 49 2.99 0.89 -5.09
N ALA A 50 3.04 0.01 -4.08
CA ALA A 50 3.76 0.27 -2.83
C ALA A 50 5.27 0.43 -3.01
N VAL A 51 5.90 -0.45 -3.81
CA VAL A 51 7.33 -0.34 -4.12
C VAL A 51 7.61 0.94 -4.89
N PHE A 52 6.82 1.21 -5.93
CA PHE A 52 7.00 2.40 -6.78
C PHE A 52 6.81 3.70 -5.99
N TYR A 53 5.79 3.78 -5.14
CA TYR A 53 5.55 4.95 -4.29
C TYR A 53 6.70 5.21 -3.33
N LEU A 54 7.21 4.18 -2.63
CA LEU A 54 8.34 4.35 -1.71
C LEU A 54 9.63 4.76 -2.45
N TYR A 55 9.86 4.21 -3.65
CA TYR A 55 10.99 4.60 -4.48
C TYR A 55 10.91 6.09 -4.87
N ASP A 56 9.75 6.53 -5.36
CA ASP A 56 9.48 7.92 -5.73
C ASP A 56 9.69 8.88 -4.54
N GLN A 57 9.14 8.55 -3.37
CA GLN A 57 9.34 9.33 -2.14
C GLN A 57 10.83 9.45 -1.76
N HIS A 58 11.60 8.38 -1.92
CA HIS A 58 13.04 8.39 -1.63
C HIS A 58 13.82 9.26 -2.63
N GLN A 59 13.42 9.27 -3.91
CA GLN A 59 14.00 10.16 -4.92
C GLN A 59 13.71 11.63 -4.61
N HIS A 60 12.47 11.97 -4.24
CA HIS A 60 12.11 13.34 -3.85
C HIS A 60 12.85 13.82 -2.60
N ALA A 61 12.99 12.95 -1.59
CA ALA A 61 13.76 13.27 -0.38
C ALA A 61 15.25 13.51 -0.69
N ASN A 62 15.86 12.69 -1.55
CA ASN A 62 17.28 12.84 -1.92
C ASN A 62 17.53 14.01 -2.89
N GLY A 63 16.62 14.28 -3.83
CA GLY A 63 16.70 15.42 -4.72
C GLY A 63 16.53 16.77 -4.00
N ALA A 64 15.79 16.80 -2.89
CA ALA A 64 15.73 17.97 -2.01
C ALA A 64 17.05 18.19 -1.25
N ARG A 65 17.73 17.10 -0.84
CA ARG A 65 19.05 17.16 -0.22
C ARG A 65 20.13 17.67 -1.17
N GLN A 66 20.14 17.20 -2.42
CA GLN A 66 21.14 17.63 -3.41
C GLN A 66 21.02 19.12 -3.78
N ARG A 67 19.82 19.69 -3.76
CA ARG A 67 19.62 21.13 -4.04
C ARG A 67 20.04 22.07 -2.91
N ARG A 68 20.20 21.59 -1.66
CA ARG A 68 20.70 22.41 -0.55
C ARG A 68 22.24 22.42 -0.43
N LEU A 69 22.92 21.59 -1.21
CA LEU A 69 24.38 21.47 -1.24
C LEU A 69 25.00 22.18 -2.44
N ARG A 70 24.23 23.00 -3.16
CA ARG A 70 24.67 23.71 -4.36
C ARG A 70 24.57 25.21 -4.17
#